data_AF-A0AAU4SBC6-F1
#
_entry.id   AF-A0AAU4SBC6-F1
#
_cell.length_a   1.000
_cell.length_b   1.000
_cell.length_c   1.000
_cell.angle_alpha   90.00
_cell.angle_beta   90.00
_cell.angle_gamma   90.00
#
_symmetry.space_group_name_H-M   'P 1'
#
loop_
_entity.id
_entity.type
_entity.pdbx_description
1 polymer ?
#
loop_
_entity_poly.entity_id
_entity_poly.type
_entity_poly.pdbx_seq_one_letter_code
_entity_poly.pdbx_strand_id
1 'polypeptide(L)'
;MESPPRWVRYYEVVGLGVVGVVLALGFGGVEPYLAALVPLQVLWVWVRPEVVRVSAPGLVVAVGLERVGWVGLVGAVLLAGVCLGLAEVRLRARRRQRAVALAAAGGVTAAVSGGDVPLRRGVWLGVVGLFAVMLGGLLVQVPGSAGWLSIGLGLTALVSAGLGRYRAARLRSAPVPVLRVLVRDDEAARTQVFAADDVAALRPLFTVSALSSAAEEEGEETDDDDDDDDDDDVDDDDLLELIEDDQPGPLREAVLYGVPWDGAEVVIVSADEEESEPPLVERSVGPVRPAWDAPVVEKRPTDVAMVPQPVLRWRAGWLDWVAALLLAQWGVWLSWAVFTDAGAALWKQILVAVLGLFGAARVPVKVGWRITADRAGLWINGLFKVVHIPWDDFRSARHRSTELKLRWRGGESWAVAAPGWKWLERRRALTHPYDRLTAELNTLRTEPALRPTGDSAEGERGRVLWPWALVLAVGWVAVLVVTRAGL
;
A
#
# COMPACT_ATOMS: atom_id res chain seq x y z
N MET A 1 -18.93 28.51 -0.08
CA MET A 1 -17.80 27.58 -0.01
C MET A 1 -17.75 26.82 -1.32
N GLU A 2 -16.85 27.21 -2.23
CA GLU A 2 -16.62 26.46 -3.47
C GLU A 2 -16.06 25.08 -3.10
N SER A 3 -16.71 24.03 -3.58
CA SER A 3 -16.25 22.66 -3.37
C SER A 3 -14.86 22.50 -3.99
N PRO A 4 -13.87 21.97 -3.27
CA PRO A 4 -12.52 21.80 -3.80
C PRO A 4 -12.57 20.91 -5.06
N PRO A 5 -11.73 21.20 -6.07
CA PRO A 5 -11.71 20.43 -7.31
C PRO A 5 -11.47 18.94 -7.01
N ARG A 6 -12.31 18.06 -7.54
CA ARG A 6 -12.27 16.61 -7.29
C ARG A 6 -11.08 15.97 -8.04
N TRP A 7 -9.95 15.87 -7.35
CA TRP A 7 -8.68 15.30 -7.84
C TRP A 7 -8.70 13.81 -8.18
N VAL A 8 -9.78 13.08 -7.87
CA VAL A 8 -9.90 11.63 -8.12
C VAL A 8 -9.94 11.30 -9.62
N ARG A 9 -10.60 12.13 -10.45
CA ARG A 9 -10.60 11.96 -11.93
C ARG A 9 -9.23 12.15 -12.59
N TYR A 10 -8.27 12.62 -11.81
CA TYR A 10 -7.03 13.18 -12.31
C TYR A 10 -5.84 12.19 -12.14
N TYR A 11 -5.92 11.25 -11.18
CA TYR A 11 -5.05 10.05 -11.16
C TYR A 11 -5.23 9.17 -12.40
N GLU A 12 -6.44 9.12 -12.97
CA GLU A 12 -6.77 8.39 -14.20
C GLU A 12 -6.05 8.98 -15.42
N VAL A 13 -6.03 10.31 -15.53
CA VAL A 13 -5.36 11.04 -16.62
C VAL A 13 -3.83 10.89 -16.51
N VAL A 14 -3.29 10.90 -15.29
CA VAL A 14 -1.86 10.75 -15.05
C VAL A 14 -1.40 9.30 -15.25
N GLY A 15 -2.18 8.30 -14.83
CA GLY A 15 -1.89 6.89 -15.10
C GLY A 15 -1.94 6.55 -16.58
N LEU A 16 -2.97 7.03 -17.31
CA LEU A 16 -3.04 6.92 -18.77
C LEU A 16 -1.92 7.71 -19.47
N GLY A 17 -1.51 8.85 -18.91
CA GLY A 17 -0.36 9.61 -19.38
C GLY A 17 0.96 8.87 -19.21
N VAL A 18 1.21 8.23 -18.06
CA VAL A 18 2.41 7.39 -17.84
C VAL A 18 2.45 6.24 -18.81
N VAL A 19 1.34 5.51 -18.95
CA VAL A 19 1.25 4.38 -19.90
C VAL A 19 1.45 4.88 -21.33
N GLY A 20 0.83 6.00 -21.72
CA GLY A 20 0.98 6.61 -23.03
C GLY A 20 2.41 7.05 -23.35
N VAL A 21 3.14 7.60 -22.38
CA VAL A 21 4.52 8.06 -22.59
C VAL A 21 5.53 6.92 -22.47
N VAL A 22 5.32 5.94 -21.59
CA VAL A 22 6.11 4.70 -21.54
C VAL A 22 5.98 3.93 -22.86
N LEU A 23 4.77 3.87 -23.44
CA LEU A 23 4.55 3.33 -24.78
C LEU A 23 5.25 4.20 -25.84
N ALA A 24 5.11 5.53 -25.81
CA ALA A 24 5.74 6.40 -26.81
C ALA A 24 7.29 6.37 -26.78
N LEU A 25 7.90 6.19 -25.61
CA LEU A 25 9.35 6.14 -25.44
C LEU A 25 9.94 4.75 -25.71
N GLY A 26 9.15 3.69 -25.53
CA GLY A 26 9.54 2.33 -25.92
C GLY A 26 9.79 2.15 -27.42
N PHE A 27 9.30 3.06 -28.27
CA PHE A 27 9.40 2.96 -29.73
C PHE A 27 10.45 3.86 -30.40
N GLY A 28 11.20 4.69 -29.64
CA GLY A 28 11.93 5.83 -30.23
C GLY A 28 13.46 5.77 -30.32
N GLY A 29 14.13 4.72 -29.83
CA GLY A 29 15.60 4.74 -29.71
C GLY A 29 16.11 5.78 -28.70
N VAL A 30 15.31 6.09 -27.68
CA VAL A 30 15.66 7.05 -26.64
C VAL A 30 16.67 6.42 -25.69
N GLU A 31 17.71 7.18 -25.32
CA GLU A 31 18.71 6.73 -24.36
C GLU A 31 18.06 6.23 -23.05
N PRO A 32 18.53 5.13 -22.46
CA PRO A 32 17.85 4.48 -21.34
C PRO A 32 17.63 5.38 -20.11
N TYR A 33 18.51 6.36 -19.89
CA TYR A 33 18.39 7.30 -18.78
C TYR A 33 17.26 8.31 -19.00
N LEU A 34 17.03 8.78 -20.23
CA LEU A 34 15.89 9.64 -20.58
C LEU A 34 14.58 8.88 -20.46
N ALA A 35 14.57 7.61 -20.87
CA ALA A 35 13.41 6.73 -20.71
C ALA A 35 13.04 6.54 -19.23
N ALA A 36 14.03 6.46 -18.33
CA ALA A 36 13.81 6.39 -16.89
C ALA A 36 13.27 7.70 -16.27
N LEU A 37 13.67 8.86 -16.81
CA LEU A 37 13.24 10.16 -16.28
C LEU A 37 11.74 10.41 -16.40
N VAL A 38 11.08 9.81 -17.38
CA VAL A 38 9.65 10.01 -17.62
C VAL A 38 8.74 9.46 -16.51
N PRO A 39 8.82 8.17 -16.13
CA PRO A 39 8.05 7.68 -14.99
C PRO A 39 8.47 8.38 -13.68
N LEU A 40 9.74 8.78 -13.54
CA LEU A 40 10.22 9.57 -12.41
C LEU A 40 9.57 10.96 -12.36
N GLN A 41 9.37 11.64 -13.50
CA GLN A 41 8.68 12.92 -13.54
C GLN A 41 7.27 12.80 -13.00
N VAL A 42 6.55 11.77 -13.43
CA VAL A 42 5.20 11.55 -12.95
C VAL A 42 5.20 11.22 -11.45
N LEU A 43 6.11 10.36 -11.01
CA LEU A 43 6.28 10.07 -9.59
C LEU A 43 6.57 11.35 -8.77
N TRP A 44 7.41 12.25 -9.28
CA TRP A 44 7.75 13.49 -8.59
C TRP A 44 6.57 14.45 -8.50
N VAL A 45 5.68 14.52 -9.48
CA VAL A 45 4.42 15.28 -9.33
C VAL A 45 3.63 14.82 -8.09
N TRP A 46 3.67 13.52 -7.78
CA TRP A 46 2.95 12.93 -6.65
C TRP A 46 3.68 13.05 -5.31
N VAL A 47 4.98 12.76 -5.32
CA VAL A 47 5.77 12.65 -4.10
C VAL A 47 6.43 13.98 -3.75
N ARG A 48 6.97 14.70 -4.76
CA ARG A 48 7.83 15.89 -4.60
C ARG A 48 7.59 16.92 -5.73
N PRO A 49 6.44 17.62 -5.74
CA PRO A 49 6.14 18.60 -6.78
C PRO A 49 7.17 19.74 -6.85
N GLU A 50 7.93 19.98 -5.77
CA GLU A 50 9.04 20.94 -5.76
C GLU A 50 10.14 20.58 -6.76
N VAL A 51 10.47 19.28 -6.88
CA VAL A 51 11.53 18.79 -7.77
C VAL A 51 11.15 19.00 -9.23
N VAL A 52 9.87 18.83 -9.55
CA VAL A 52 9.33 18.98 -10.91
C VAL A 52 9.63 20.35 -11.52
N ARG A 53 9.66 21.41 -10.71
CA ARG A 53 10.00 22.77 -11.19
C ARG A 53 11.37 22.85 -11.86
N VAL A 54 12.33 22.06 -11.38
CA VAL A 54 13.69 22.04 -11.89
C VAL A 54 13.85 20.92 -12.91
N SER A 55 13.31 19.73 -12.59
CA SER A 55 13.55 18.56 -13.40
C SER A 55 12.76 18.54 -14.70
N ALA A 56 11.56 19.14 -14.77
CA ALA A 56 10.76 19.12 -16.01
C ALA A 56 11.38 19.99 -17.13
N PRO A 57 11.87 21.23 -16.87
CA PRO A 57 12.69 21.94 -17.83
C PRO A 57 13.98 21.19 -18.18
N GLY A 58 14.62 20.57 -17.18
CA GLY A 58 15.81 19.75 -17.37
C GLY A 58 15.58 18.58 -18.34
N LEU A 59 14.43 17.92 -18.26
CA LEU A 59 14.04 16.84 -19.18
C LEU A 59 13.94 17.35 -20.62
N VAL A 60 13.31 18.51 -20.84
CA VAL A 60 13.18 19.11 -22.17
C VAL A 60 14.55 19.44 -22.77
N VAL A 61 15.43 20.02 -21.96
CA VAL A 61 16.82 20.33 -22.37
C VAL A 61 17.58 19.05 -22.70
N ALA A 62 17.51 18.02 -21.84
CA ALA A 62 18.21 16.76 -22.05
C ALA A 62 17.75 16.05 -23.33
N VAL A 63 16.44 15.98 -23.57
CA VAL A 63 15.88 15.41 -24.82
C VAL A 63 16.30 16.23 -26.05
N GLY A 64 16.36 17.56 -25.94
CA GLY A 64 16.80 18.43 -27.04
C GLY A 64 18.29 18.27 -27.38
N LEU A 65 19.14 17.99 -26.39
CA LEU A 65 20.57 17.77 -26.60
C LEU A 65 20.88 16.43 -27.27
N GLU A 66 20.10 15.39 -26.95
CA GLU A 66 20.27 14.04 -27.49
C GLU A 66 19.83 13.89 -28.97
N ARG A 67 19.48 15.00 -29.64
CA ARG A 67 19.00 15.02 -31.03
C ARG A 67 17.86 14.04 -31.30
N VAL A 68 17.09 13.71 -30.25
CA VAL A 68 15.86 12.95 -30.38
C VAL A 68 14.99 13.71 -31.38
N GLY A 69 14.48 13.02 -32.40
CA GLY A 69 13.70 13.67 -33.46
C GLY A 69 12.61 14.57 -32.89
N TRP A 70 12.16 15.57 -33.67
CA TRP A 70 11.23 16.62 -33.21
C TRP A 70 9.99 16.09 -32.46
N VAL A 71 9.52 14.88 -32.80
CA VAL A 71 8.43 14.18 -32.10
C VAL A 71 8.75 13.93 -30.63
N GLY A 72 9.95 13.45 -30.30
CA GLY A 72 10.38 13.20 -28.93
C GLY A 72 10.55 14.50 -28.13
N LEU A 73 11.06 15.56 -28.76
CA LEU A 73 11.13 16.89 -28.15
C LEU A 73 9.74 17.44 -27.82
N VAL A 74 8.78 17.36 -28.76
CA VAL A 74 7.40 17.78 -28.53
C VAL A 74 6.76 16.96 -27.39
N GLY A 75 6.98 15.64 -27.38
CA GLY A 75 6.50 14.77 -26.29
C GLY A 75 7.07 15.15 -24.93
N ALA A 76 8.37 15.46 -24.86
CA ALA A 76 9.02 15.91 -23.63
C ALA A 76 8.49 17.27 -23.15
N VAL A 77 8.28 18.24 -24.06
CA VAL A 77 7.69 19.55 -23.75
C VAL A 77 6.26 19.38 -23.20
N LEU A 78 5.44 18.55 -23.83
CA LEU A 78 4.08 18.29 -23.39
C LEU A 78 4.05 17.63 -22.00
N LEU A 79 4.84 16.58 -21.79
CA LEU A 79 4.95 15.93 -20.49
C LEU A 79 5.43 16.91 -19.42
N ALA A 80 6.49 17.67 -19.70
CA ALA A 80 7.03 18.66 -18.78
C ALA A 80 6.00 19.74 -18.43
N GLY A 81 5.28 20.28 -19.42
CA GLY A 81 4.24 21.28 -19.23
C GLY A 81 3.08 20.75 -18.37
N VAL A 82 2.64 19.51 -18.62
CA VAL A 82 1.64 18.82 -17.81
C VAL A 82 2.17 18.66 -16.38
N CYS A 83 3.32 18.01 -16.18
CA CYS A 83 3.91 17.80 -14.85
C CYS A 83 4.08 19.11 -14.07
N LEU A 84 4.56 20.18 -14.71
CA LEU A 84 4.71 21.51 -14.10
C LEU A 84 3.39 22.12 -13.68
N GLY A 85 2.39 22.14 -14.57
CA GLY A 85 1.07 22.67 -14.24
C GLY A 85 0.47 21.98 -13.02
N LEU A 86 0.66 20.67 -12.93
CA LEU A 86 0.15 19.83 -11.86
C LEU A 86 0.89 20.03 -10.54
N ALA A 87 2.22 20.11 -10.61
CA ALA A 87 3.05 20.48 -9.48
C ALA A 87 2.66 21.87 -8.96
N GLU A 88 2.41 22.85 -9.82
CA GLU A 88 1.99 24.20 -9.43
C GLU A 88 0.63 24.22 -8.73
N VAL A 89 -0.37 23.52 -9.24
CA VAL A 89 -1.68 23.50 -8.58
C VAL A 89 -1.55 22.84 -7.20
N ARG A 90 -0.77 21.76 -7.07
CA ARG A 90 -0.50 21.12 -5.77
C ARG A 90 0.25 22.03 -4.81
N LEU A 91 1.27 22.74 -5.27
CA LEU A 91 2.03 23.70 -4.46
C LEU A 91 1.18 24.90 -4.05
N ARG A 92 0.27 25.37 -4.91
CA ARG A 92 -0.73 26.40 -4.56
C ARG A 92 -1.71 25.90 -3.50
N ALA A 93 -2.18 24.67 -3.62
CA ALA A 93 -3.03 24.04 -2.60
C ALA A 93 -2.31 23.95 -1.25
N ARG A 94 -1.03 23.52 -1.23
CA ARG A 94 -0.19 23.51 -0.02
C ARG A 94 -0.05 24.90 0.61
N ARG A 95 0.19 25.94 -0.19
CA ARG A 95 0.28 27.33 0.30
C ARG A 95 -1.04 27.79 0.93
N ARG A 96 -2.18 27.47 0.30
CA ARG A 96 -3.52 27.79 0.83
C ARG A 96 -3.80 27.04 2.14
N GLN A 97 -3.55 25.73 2.17
CA GLN A 97 -3.68 24.92 3.39
C GLN A 97 -2.85 25.50 4.53
N ARG A 98 -1.58 25.80 4.25
CA ARG A 98 -0.67 26.41 5.23
C ARG A 98 -1.18 27.76 5.74
N ALA A 99 -1.68 28.62 4.86
CA ALA A 99 -2.22 29.93 5.24
C ALA A 99 -3.48 29.80 6.11
N VAL A 100 -4.40 28.89 5.74
CA VAL A 100 -5.62 28.62 6.52
C VAL A 100 -5.29 28.03 7.88
N ALA A 101 -4.37 27.07 7.95
CA ALA A 101 -3.95 26.46 9.20
C ALA A 101 -3.25 27.47 10.13
N LEU A 102 -2.40 28.36 9.58
CA LEU A 102 -1.81 29.45 10.36
C LEU A 102 -2.84 30.45 10.88
N ALA A 103 -3.84 30.79 10.07
CA ALA A 103 -4.94 31.65 10.50
C ALA A 103 -5.79 30.98 11.60
N ALA A 104 -6.07 29.69 11.46
CA ALA A 104 -6.82 28.90 12.44
C ALA A 104 -6.08 28.76 13.79
N ALA A 105 -4.75 28.73 13.78
CA ALA A 105 -3.96 28.73 15.00
C ALA A 105 -4.04 30.06 15.77
N GLY A 106 -4.55 31.14 15.18
CA GLY A 106 -4.76 32.42 15.88
C GLY A 106 -3.49 33.07 16.43
N GLY A 107 -2.31 32.68 15.93
CA GLY A 107 -1.01 33.11 16.46
C GLY A 107 -0.55 32.36 17.72
N VAL A 108 -1.32 31.37 18.20
CA VAL A 108 -0.92 30.52 19.32
C VAL A 108 0.23 29.61 18.89
N THR A 109 1.34 29.69 19.61
CA THR A 109 2.51 28.83 19.39
C THR A 109 3.02 28.24 20.70
N ALA A 110 3.51 27.01 20.67
CA ALA A 110 4.12 26.36 21.82
C ALA A 110 5.34 25.53 21.39
N ALA A 111 6.22 25.24 22.35
CA ALA A 111 7.26 24.23 22.15
C ALA A 111 6.61 22.85 21.94
N VAL A 112 7.20 22.03 21.09
CA VAL A 112 6.68 20.68 20.81
C VAL A 112 6.84 19.80 22.05
N SER A 113 5.75 19.16 22.48
CA SER A 113 5.79 18.17 23.56
C SER A 113 6.64 16.95 23.18
N GLY A 114 7.43 16.43 24.12
CA GLY A 114 8.28 15.25 23.91
C GLY A 114 9.42 15.47 22.90
N GLY A 115 10.08 16.62 22.94
CA GLY A 115 11.15 17.00 22.00
C GLY A 115 12.44 16.17 22.07
N ASP A 116 12.63 15.43 23.16
CA ASP A 116 13.90 14.77 23.50
C ASP A 116 14.13 13.44 22.76
N VAL A 117 13.05 12.77 22.32
CA VAL A 117 13.19 11.50 21.60
C VAL A 117 13.57 11.76 20.14
N PRO A 118 14.61 11.09 19.62
CA PRO A 118 15.04 11.25 18.24
C PRO A 118 14.04 10.62 17.27
N LEU A 119 13.40 11.46 16.45
CA LEU A 119 12.61 10.99 15.31
C LEU A 119 13.48 10.14 14.36
N ARG A 120 13.30 8.82 14.34
CA ARG A 120 13.96 7.87 13.40
C ARG A 120 13.51 8.06 11.94
N ARG A 121 12.72 9.10 11.67
CA ARG A 121 12.14 9.40 10.36
C ARG A 121 13.21 9.61 9.30
N GLY A 122 13.04 8.89 8.19
CA GLY A 122 13.96 8.94 7.06
C GLY A 122 15.18 8.04 7.21
N VAL A 123 15.40 7.34 8.33
CA VAL A 123 16.44 6.29 8.42
C VAL A 123 16.12 5.16 7.45
N TRP A 124 14.93 4.57 7.55
CA TRP A 124 14.49 3.50 6.65
C TRP A 124 14.49 3.94 5.18
N LEU A 125 13.91 5.11 4.86
CA LEU A 125 13.96 5.66 3.49
C LEU A 125 15.38 5.95 3.02
N GLY A 126 16.28 6.31 3.95
CA GLY A 126 17.70 6.52 3.67
C GLY A 126 18.39 5.22 3.29
N VAL A 127 18.19 4.16 4.07
CA VAL A 127 18.73 2.81 3.82
C VAL A 127 18.18 2.25 2.51
N VAL A 128 16.86 2.24 2.33
CA VAL A 128 16.21 1.78 1.09
C VAL A 128 16.67 2.60 -0.10
N GLY A 129 16.80 3.92 0.07
CA GLY A 129 17.29 4.81 -0.98
C GLY A 129 18.73 4.50 -1.39
N LEU A 130 19.64 4.31 -0.43
CA LEU A 130 21.02 3.93 -0.69
C LEU A 130 21.11 2.57 -1.37
N PHE A 131 20.37 1.58 -0.88
CA PHE A 131 20.29 0.25 -1.49
C PHE A 131 19.79 0.32 -2.94
N ALA A 132 18.74 1.09 -3.20
CA ALA A 132 18.22 1.28 -4.55
C ALA A 132 19.22 1.99 -5.48
N VAL A 133 19.98 2.98 -5.00
CA VAL A 133 21.06 3.59 -5.80
C VAL A 133 22.16 2.58 -6.13
N MET A 134 22.60 1.80 -5.13
CA MET A 134 23.63 0.77 -5.32
C MET A 134 23.18 -0.32 -6.30
N LEU A 135 21.96 -0.84 -6.12
CA LEU A 135 21.35 -1.81 -7.02
C LEU A 135 21.21 -1.25 -8.43
N GLY A 136 20.77 0.01 -8.55
CA GLY A 136 20.67 0.71 -9.81
C GLY A 136 22.03 0.83 -10.52
N GLY A 137 23.09 1.17 -9.80
CA GLY A 137 24.46 1.21 -10.34
C GLY A 137 24.94 -0.13 -10.89
N LEU A 138 24.62 -1.24 -10.21
CA LEU A 138 24.89 -2.60 -10.72
C LEU A 138 24.06 -2.91 -11.97
N LEU A 139 22.79 -2.47 -12.00
CA LEU A 139 21.86 -2.71 -13.10
C LEU A 139 22.10 -1.83 -14.33
N VAL A 140 22.83 -0.72 -14.24
CA VAL A 140 23.18 0.12 -15.41
C VAL A 140 24.03 -0.66 -16.43
N GLN A 141 24.72 -1.72 -16.00
CA GLN A 141 25.46 -2.63 -16.90
C GLN A 141 24.55 -3.53 -17.74
N VAL A 142 23.26 -3.60 -17.40
CA VAL A 142 22.26 -4.37 -18.14
C VAL A 142 21.55 -3.42 -19.13
N PRO A 143 21.42 -3.79 -20.42
CA PRO A 143 20.68 -2.98 -21.38
C PRO A 143 19.27 -2.63 -20.88
N GLY A 144 18.91 -1.35 -20.96
CA GLY A 144 17.58 -0.86 -20.62
C GLY A 144 17.57 0.20 -19.52
N SER A 145 16.36 0.68 -19.19
CA SER A 145 16.14 1.82 -18.29
C SER A 145 16.05 1.44 -16.81
N ALA A 146 16.07 0.14 -16.48
CA ALA A 146 15.85 -0.36 -15.13
C ALA A 146 16.89 0.16 -14.12
N GLY A 147 18.18 0.16 -14.48
CA GLY A 147 19.25 0.66 -13.62
C GLY A 147 19.07 2.15 -13.31
N TRP A 148 18.85 2.97 -14.34
CA TRP A 148 18.63 4.42 -14.20
C TRP A 148 17.35 4.75 -13.41
N LEU A 149 16.28 3.98 -13.62
CA LEU A 149 15.03 4.14 -12.87
C LEU A 149 15.24 3.81 -11.39
N SER A 150 15.98 2.73 -11.09
CA SER A 150 16.34 2.35 -9.73
C SER A 150 17.21 3.42 -9.04
N ILE A 151 18.21 3.98 -9.75
CA ILE A 151 19.01 5.12 -9.24
C ILE A 151 18.10 6.31 -8.94
N GLY A 152 17.23 6.70 -9.87
CA GLY A 152 16.34 7.84 -9.69
C GLY A 152 15.35 7.64 -8.54
N LEU A 153 14.81 6.43 -8.36
CA LEU A 153 13.99 6.08 -7.20
C LEU A 153 14.79 6.17 -5.89
N GLY A 154 16.01 5.65 -5.89
CA GLY A 154 16.90 5.70 -4.73
C GLY A 154 17.25 7.13 -4.32
N LEU A 155 17.62 7.98 -5.28
CA LEU A 155 17.85 9.41 -5.05
C LEU A 155 16.58 10.11 -4.54
N THR A 156 15.41 9.76 -5.06
CA THR A 156 14.13 10.30 -4.59
C THR A 156 13.85 9.93 -3.14
N ALA A 157 14.14 8.69 -2.74
CA ALA A 157 14.02 8.21 -1.37
C ALA A 157 15.02 8.91 -0.44
N LEU A 158 16.28 9.09 -0.86
CA LEU A 158 17.32 9.82 -0.11
C LEU A 158 16.95 11.29 0.11
N VAL A 159 16.50 12.00 -0.94
CA VAL A 159 16.02 13.38 -0.81
C VAL A 159 14.80 13.43 0.11
N SER A 160 13.92 12.44 0.02
CA SER A 160 12.75 12.33 0.88
C SER A 160 13.13 12.10 2.35
N ALA A 161 14.12 11.27 2.61
CA ALA A 161 14.70 11.04 3.93
C ALA A 161 15.31 12.34 4.50
N GLY A 162 16.17 13.01 3.72
CA GLY A 162 16.80 14.27 4.13
C GLY A 162 15.79 15.37 4.43
N LEU A 163 14.76 15.54 3.59
CA LEU A 163 13.69 16.51 3.82
C LEU A 163 12.83 16.15 5.04
N GLY A 164 12.54 14.87 5.26
CA GLY A 164 11.83 14.40 6.45
C GLY A 164 12.59 14.78 7.72
N ARG A 165 13.89 14.48 7.77
CA ARG A 165 14.78 14.86 8.88
C ARG A 165 14.85 16.37 9.08
N TYR A 166 15.01 17.14 8.00
CA TYR A 166 15.05 18.59 8.07
C TYR A 166 13.75 19.18 8.65
N ARG A 167 12.59 18.69 8.21
CA ARG A 167 11.30 19.16 8.70
C ARG A 167 11.06 18.75 10.16
N ALA A 168 11.42 17.52 10.52
CA ALA A 168 11.39 17.03 11.89
C ALA A 168 12.27 17.86 12.83
N ALA A 169 13.50 18.18 12.42
CA ALA A 169 14.39 19.06 13.16
C ALA A 169 13.81 20.48 13.29
N ARG A 170 13.24 21.01 12.20
CA ARG A 170 12.61 22.33 12.19
C ARG A 170 11.41 22.40 13.14
N LEU A 171 10.60 21.35 13.18
CA LEU A 171 9.43 21.24 14.07
C LEU A 171 9.87 21.36 15.54
N ARG A 172 11.02 20.80 15.91
CA ARG A 172 11.57 20.85 17.28
C ARG A 172 12.35 22.13 17.61
N SER A 173 12.93 22.79 16.60
CA SER A 173 13.88 23.89 16.82
C SER A 173 13.28 25.22 17.31
N ALA A 174 11.97 25.41 17.20
CA ALA A 174 11.31 26.67 17.53
C ALA A 174 9.86 26.43 17.96
N PRO A 175 9.23 27.36 18.70
CA PRO A 175 7.80 27.30 18.96
C PRO A 175 7.01 27.18 17.65
N VAL A 176 6.07 26.23 17.60
CA VAL A 176 5.26 25.93 16.43
C VAL A 176 3.79 26.28 16.67
N PRO A 177 3.02 26.59 15.62
CA PRO A 177 1.58 26.82 15.75
C PRO A 177 0.86 25.63 16.36
N VAL A 178 -0.13 25.92 17.20
CA VAL A 178 -0.92 24.92 17.92
C VAL A 178 -2.37 25.00 17.49
N LEU A 179 -2.98 23.84 17.24
CA LEU A 179 -4.37 23.72 16.81
C LEU A 179 -5.09 22.72 17.70
N ARG A 180 -6.26 23.09 18.23
CA ARG A 180 -7.18 22.11 18.83
C ARG A 180 -7.86 21.34 17.70
N VAL A 181 -7.85 20.03 17.78
CA VAL A 181 -8.40 19.12 16.78
C VAL A 181 -9.09 17.95 17.47
N LEU A 182 -9.90 17.21 16.71
CA LEU A 182 -10.36 15.90 17.14
C LEU A 182 -9.62 14.86 16.30
N VAL A 183 -9.26 13.73 16.91
CA VAL A 183 -8.56 12.65 16.23
C VAL A 183 -9.26 11.33 16.44
N ARG A 184 -9.09 10.45 15.45
CA ARG A 184 -9.61 9.09 15.50
C ARG A 184 -8.74 8.22 14.61
N ASP A 185 -8.40 7.03 15.08
CA ASP A 185 -7.71 6.07 14.25
C ASP A 185 -8.67 5.41 13.26
N ASP A 186 -8.28 5.41 11.98
CA ASP A 186 -8.99 4.70 10.94
C ASP A 186 -8.68 3.21 10.96
N GLU A 187 -9.51 2.44 10.24
CA GLU A 187 -9.33 1.00 10.04
C GLU A 187 -7.94 0.60 9.47
N ALA A 188 -7.17 1.55 8.96
CA ALA A 188 -5.82 1.34 8.43
C ALA A 188 -4.72 1.78 9.41
N ALA A 189 -5.05 1.97 10.70
CA ALA A 189 -4.16 2.51 11.73
C ALA A 189 -3.53 3.86 11.32
N ARG A 190 -4.33 4.70 10.65
CA ARG A 190 -3.96 6.08 10.36
C ARG A 190 -4.87 6.99 11.15
N THR A 191 -4.25 7.91 11.87
CA THR A 191 -4.95 8.96 12.59
C THR A 191 -5.61 9.91 11.60
N GLN A 192 -6.94 9.93 11.59
CA GLN A 192 -7.76 10.93 10.93
C GLN A 192 -7.89 12.14 11.84
N VAL A 193 -7.68 13.33 11.30
CA VAL A 193 -7.76 14.58 12.05
C VAL A 193 -8.93 15.41 11.55
N PHE A 194 -9.79 15.81 12.47
CA PHE A 194 -11.01 16.58 12.25
C PHE A 194 -10.88 17.96 12.88
N ALA A 195 -11.77 18.87 12.46
CA ALA A 195 -11.88 20.16 13.11
C ALA A 195 -12.43 20.01 14.54
N ALA A 196 -12.03 20.89 15.46
CA ALA A 196 -12.47 20.83 16.86
C ALA A 196 -14.00 20.96 17.03
N ASP A 197 -14.68 21.56 16.07
CA ASP A 197 -16.13 21.74 16.03
C ASP A 197 -16.87 20.59 15.30
N ASP A 198 -16.15 19.68 14.64
CA ASP A 198 -16.72 18.50 13.95
C ASP A 198 -16.84 17.31 14.91
N VAL A 199 -17.62 17.48 15.98
CA VAL A 199 -17.86 16.46 17.02
C VAL A 199 -18.54 15.20 16.49
N ALA A 200 -19.13 15.27 15.29
CA ALA A 200 -19.73 14.12 14.61
C ALA A 200 -18.74 13.38 13.69
N ALA A 201 -17.47 13.81 13.63
CA ALA A 201 -16.42 13.21 12.81
C ALA A 201 -16.82 12.99 11.34
N LEU A 202 -17.53 13.96 10.75
CA LEU A 202 -18.11 13.82 9.41
C LEU A 202 -17.11 14.11 8.30
N ARG A 203 -16.14 15.00 8.55
CA ARG A 203 -15.25 15.55 7.53
C ARG A 203 -13.81 15.56 8.02
N PRO A 204 -13.06 14.46 7.83
CA PRO A 204 -11.64 14.47 8.13
C PRO A 204 -10.95 15.55 7.27
N LEU A 205 -10.09 16.35 7.89
CA LEU A 205 -9.31 17.39 7.23
C LEU A 205 -8.06 16.76 6.57
N PHE A 206 -7.40 15.87 7.30
CA PHE A 206 -6.21 15.14 6.85
C PHE A 206 -6.05 13.81 7.60
N THR A 207 -5.20 12.95 7.04
CA THR A 207 -4.76 11.70 7.62
C THR A 207 -3.26 11.72 7.79
N VAL A 208 -2.79 11.08 8.85
CA VAL A 208 -1.37 10.93 9.16
C VAL A 208 -1.14 9.52 9.67
N SER A 209 -0.03 8.91 9.25
CA SER A 209 0.47 7.71 9.92
C SER A 209 1.28 8.20 11.11
N ALA A 210 0.81 7.93 12.32
CA ALA A 210 1.49 8.30 13.54
C ALA A 210 1.92 7.04 14.31
N LEU A 211 2.98 7.17 15.12
CA LEU A 211 3.38 6.18 16.12
C LEU A 211 3.20 6.81 17.50
N SER A 212 2.70 6.06 18.47
CA SER A 212 2.76 6.44 19.88
C SER A 212 4.22 6.44 20.35
N SER A 213 4.56 7.36 21.25
CA SER A 213 5.91 7.41 21.82
C SER A 213 6.15 6.28 22.84
N ALA A 214 5.09 5.76 23.47
CA ALA A 214 5.17 4.63 24.40
C ALA A 214 5.66 3.34 23.71
N ALA A 215 5.17 3.07 22.50
CA ALA A 215 5.60 1.91 21.70
C ALA A 215 7.05 2.01 21.18
N GLU A 216 7.73 3.15 21.32
CA GLU A 216 9.17 3.26 21.02
C GLU A 216 10.06 2.84 22.20
N GLU A 217 9.56 2.86 23.45
CA GLU A 217 10.32 2.51 24.66
C GLU A 217 10.30 1.01 24.97
N GLU A 218 9.21 0.30 24.66
CA GLU A 218 9.10 -1.16 24.86
C GLU A 218 9.93 -2.00 23.87
N GLY A 219 10.38 -1.41 22.76
CA GLY A 219 11.19 -2.10 21.74
C GLY A 219 12.72 -2.06 21.97
N GLU A 220 13.17 -1.52 23.10
CA GLU A 220 14.57 -1.52 23.53
C GLU A 220 14.77 -2.40 24.78
N GLU A 221 14.20 -3.60 24.80
CA GLU A 221 14.81 -4.69 25.57
C GLU A 221 16.13 -5.05 24.88
N THR A 222 17.21 -4.48 25.40
CA THR A 222 18.55 -4.97 25.15
C THR A 222 18.61 -6.44 25.51
N ASP A 223 18.90 -7.27 24.50
CA ASP A 223 19.45 -8.64 24.61
C ASP A 223 20.73 -8.62 25.46
N ASP A 224 20.61 -8.35 26.75
CA ASP A 224 21.63 -8.74 27.72
C ASP A 224 21.35 -10.21 28.03
N ASP A 225 22.11 -11.05 27.33
CA ASP A 225 22.38 -12.44 27.64
C ASP A 225 22.39 -12.67 29.17
N ASP A 226 21.38 -13.34 29.70
CA ASP A 226 21.56 -14.29 30.78
C ASP A 226 20.51 -15.39 30.62
N ASP A 227 21.04 -16.59 30.37
CA ASP A 227 20.34 -17.87 30.37
C ASP A 227 19.47 -18.00 31.62
N ASP A 228 18.16 -18.18 31.46
CA ASP A 228 17.41 -19.24 32.14
C ASP A 228 16.00 -19.36 31.52
N ASP A 229 15.73 -20.56 30.98
CA ASP A 229 14.43 -21.01 30.52
C ASP A 229 13.37 -20.84 31.62
N ASP A 230 12.35 -20.01 31.42
CA ASP A 230 10.97 -20.30 31.84
C ASP A 230 9.97 -19.38 31.09
N ASP A 231 8.91 -20.02 30.61
CA ASP A 231 7.80 -19.52 29.80
C ASP A 231 7.10 -18.26 30.34
N ASP A 232 7.27 -17.10 29.68
CA ASP A 232 6.33 -15.97 29.75
C ASP A 232 6.10 -15.38 28.34
N ASP A 233 5.37 -16.14 27.51
CA ASP A 233 4.77 -15.70 26.22
C ASP A 233 3.56 -14.76 26.47
N VAL A 234 3.76 -13.65 27.18
CA VAL A 234 2.68 -12.67 27.44
C VAL A 234 3.13 -11.29 26.93
N ASP A 235 2.46 -10.81 25.86
CA ASP A 235 2.21 -9.39 25.48
C ASP A 235 2.21 -9.11 23.96
N ASP A 236 2.45 -10.11 23.09
CA ASP A 236 2.21 -9.94 21.63
C ASP A 236 0.71 -10.03 21.25
N ASP A 237 -0.11 -10.69 22.08
CA ASP A 237 -1.54 -10.86 21.85
C ASP A 237 -2.34 -9.57 22.16
N ASP A 238 -1.93 -8.75 23.14
CA ASP A 238 -2.63 -7.51 23.52
C ASP A 238 -2.45 -6.37 22.48
N LEU A 239 -1.27 -6.27 21.85
CA LEU A 239 -1.02 -5.37 20.71
C LEU A 239 -1.80 -5.81 19.45
N LEU A 240 -2.06 -7.11 19.32
CA LEU A 240 -2.91 -7.64 18.26
C LEU A 240 -4.39 -7.37 18.55
N GLU A 241 -4.85 -7.51 19.80
CA GLU A 241 -6.22 -7.19 20.25
C GLU A 241 -6.57 -5.70 20.09
N LEU A 242 -5.64 -4.76 20.27
CA LEU A 242 -5.89 -3.34 19.99
C LEU A 242 -6.12 -3.04 18.48
N ILE A 243 -5.68 -3.94 17.59
CA ILE A 243 -5.92 -3.91 16.13
C ILE A 243 -7.19 -4.74 15.76
N GLU A 244 -7.83 -5.40 16.74
CA GLU A 244 -8.96 -6.31 16.54
C GLU A 244 -10.33 -5.63 16.41
N ASP A 245 -10.54 -4.43 16.96
CA ASP A 245 -11.85 -3.79 16.83
C ASP A 245 -11.99 -3.13 15.44
N ASP A 246 -12.83 -3.71 14.58
CA ASP A 246 -13.21 -3.22 13.24
C ASP A 246 -14.01 -1.89 13.30
N GLN A 247 -14.06 -1.24 14.47
CA GLN A 247 -14.69 0.05 14.68
C GLN A 247 -13.63 1.16 14.59
N PRO A 248 -13.94 2.27 13.89
CA PRO A 248 -13.14 3.47 14.03
C PRO A 248 -12.98 3.76 15.53
N GLY A 249 -11.76 4.03 15.98
CA GLY A 249 -11.48 4.30 17.40
C GLY A 249 -12.38 5.42 17.96
N PRO A 250 -12.42 5.60 19.29
CA PRO A 250 -13.16 6.72 19.85
C PRO A 250 -12.63 8.05 19.29
N LEU A 251 -13.53 9.03 19.17
CA LEU A 251 -13.13 10.38 18.78
C LEU A 251 -12.50 11.05 20.01
N ARG A 252 -11.19 11.30 19.96
CA ARG A 252 -10.41 11.85 21.07
C ARG A 252 -10.14 13.34 20.85
N GLU A 253 -10.20 14.13 21.91
CA GLU A 253 -9.69 15.51 21.85
C GLU A 253 -8.18 15.51 21.75
N ALA A 254 -7.63 16.35 20.88
CA ALA A 254 -6.19 16.45 20.71
C ALA A 254 -5.70 17.85 20.39
N VAL A 255 -4.41 18.04 20.63
CA VAL A 255 -3.64 19.23 20.32
C VAL A 255 -2.62 18.88 19.27
N LEU A 256 -2.71 19.55 18.13
CA LEU A 256 -1.78 19.38 17.02
C LEU A 256 -0.72 20.48 17.04
N TYR A 257 0.53 20.06 17.05
CA TYR A 257 1.72 20.91 16.96
C TYR A 257 2.25 20.92 15.53
N GLY A 258 2.36 22.12 14.96
CA GLY A 258 2.80 22.34 13.58
C GLY A 258 1.69 22.84 12.67
N VAL A 259 2.04 23.11 11.41
CA VAL A 259 1.07 23.62 10.42
C VAL A 259 0.70 22.48 9.47
N PRO A 260 -0.54 21.96 9.51
CA PRO A 260 -0.97 20.88 8.61
C PRO A 260 -1.10 21.38 7.16
N TRP A 261 -0.35 20.77 6.27
CA TRP A 261 -0.47 20.89 4.80
C TRP A 261 0.07 19.61 4.16
N ASP A 262 -0.27 19.34 2.90
CA ASP A 262 0.18 18.10 2.22
C ASP A 262 1.71 17.97 2.19
N GLY A 263 2.26 17.00 2.93
CA GLY A 263 3.70 16.83 3.09
C GLY A 263 4.28 17.36 4.40
N ALA A 264 3.49 18.02 5.25
CA ALA A 264 3.94 18.51 6.54
C ALA A 264 4.31 17.39 7.52
N GLU A 265 5.03 17.79 8.57
CA GLU A 265 5.29 17.02 9.78
C GLU A 265 4.43 17.61 10.89
N VAL A 266 3.85 16.74 11.73
CA VAL A 266 3.03 17.16 12.88
C VAL A 266 3.30 16.24 14.06
N VAL A 267 3.07 16.77 15.27
CA VAL A 267 2.95 15.98 16.51
C VAL A 267 1.54 16.18 17.03
N ILE A 268 0.90 15.11 17.44
CA ILE A 268 -0.45 15.09 17.99
C ILE A 268 -0.31 14.68 19.45
N VAL A 269 -0.95 15.43 20.34
CA VAL A 269 -1.09 15.05 21.75
C VAL A 269 -2.57 14.87 21.99
N SER A 270 -3.03 13.64 22.11
CA SER A 270 -4.44 13.30 22.38
C SER A 270 -4.64 12.94 23.84
N ALA A 271 -5.87 13.09 24.31
CA ALA A 271 -6.30 12.35 25.49
C ALA A 271 -6.14 10.86 25.22
N ASP A 272 -5.80 10.09 26.27
CA ASP A 272 -5.85 8.65 26.21
C ASP A 272 -7.31 8.15 26.21
N GLU A 273 -7.53 6.88 25.89
CA GLU A 273 -8.84 6.22 26.00
C GLU A 273 -9.25 6.05 27.46
N GLU A 274 -8.28 5.85 28.35
CA GLU A 274 -8.50 5.81 29.80
C GLU A 274 -8.27 7.18 30.45
N GLU A 275 -9.26 7.70 31.16
CA GLU A 275 -9.18 9.03 31.82
C GLU A 275 -8.04 9.15 32.85
N SER A 276 -7.54 8.02 33.37
CA SER A 276 -6.44 7.96 34.34
C SER A 276 -5.05 7.99 33.71
N GLU A 277 -4.93 7.77 32.41
CA GLU A 277 -3.65 7.62 31.74
C GLU A 277 -3.06 8.98 31.27
N PRO A 278 -1.73 9.08 31.18
CA PRO A 278 -1.09 10.28 30.66
C PRO A 278 -1.49 10.52 29.19
N PRO A 279 -1.54 11.78 28.72
CA PRO A 279 -1.92 12.08 27.36
C PRO A 279 -0.96 11.45 26.34
N LEU A 280 -1.52 10.74 25.37
CA LEU A 280 -0.79 10.06 24.31
C LEU A 280 -0.10 11.06 23.38
N VAL A 281 1.22 10.95 23.26
CA VAL A 281 2.02 11.74 22.31
C VAL A 281 2.31 10.91 21.07
N GLU A 282 1.60 11.22 20.00
CA GLU A 282 1.72 10.58 18.70
C GLU A 282 2.57 11.45 17.75
N ARG A 283 3.55 10.81 17.11
CA ARG A 283 4.45 11.49 16.16
C ARG A 283 4.20 11.01 14.74
N SER A 284 4.12 11.95 13.80
CA SER A 284 3.94 11.58 12.40
C SER A 284 5.16 10.79 11.88
N VAL A 285 4.93 9.56 11.43
CA VAL A 285 5.89 8.69 10.73
C VAL A 285 5.82 8.92 9.22
N GLY A 286 4.63 9.30 8.73
CA GLY A 286 4.35 9.65 7.35
C GLY A 286 4.07 11.14 7.13
N PRO A 287 4.19 11.65 5.89
CA PRO A 287 3.81 13.02 5.59
C PRO A 287 2.30 13.21 5.79
N VAL A 288 1.88 14.35 6.34
CA VAL A 288 0.46 14.71 6.39
C VAL A 288 -0.14 14.59 4.99
N ARG A 289 -1.16 13.76 4.85
CA ARG A 289 -1.91 13.61 3.60
C ARG A 289 -3.29 14.19 3.82
N PRO A 290 -3.73 15.12 3.00
CA PRO A 290 -5.08 15.64 3.12
C PRO A 290 -6.12 14.53 2.85
N ALA A 291 -7.22 14.54 3.59
CA ALA A 291 -8.16 13.42 3.66
C ALA A 291 -9.13 13.53 2.49
N TRP A 292 -8.80 12.87 1.38
CA TRP A 292 -9.48 13.11 0.10
C TRP A 292 -10.59 12.12 -0.21
N ASP A 293 -10.71 11.02 0.55
CA ASP A 293 -11.42 9.83 0.07
C ASP A 293 -12.12 8.95 1.13
N ALA A 294 -12.32 9.42 2.36
CA ALA A 294 -13.27 8.76 3.25
C ALA A 294 -14.48 9.67 3.42
N PRO A 295 -15.52 9.58 2.57
CA PRO A 295 -16.83 9.71 3.17
C PRO A 295 -16.84 8.66 4.28
N VAL A 296 -16.85 9.12 5.54
CA VAL A 296 -17.43 8.35 6.65
C VAL A 296 -18.93 8.33 6.37
N VAL A 297 -19.33 7.78 5.22
CA VAL A 297 -20.55 7.02 5.20
C VAL A 297 -20.10 5.85 6.05
N GLU A 298 -20.53 5.84 7.32
CA GLU A 298 -20.93 4.62 7.98
C GLU A 298 -21.59 3.79 6.88
N LYS A 299 -20.80 2.95 6.23
CA LYS A 299 -21.34 1.96 5.34
C LYS A 299 -21.84 0.98 6.37
N ARG A 300 -23.02 1.29 6.95
CA ARG A 300 -23.85 0.30 7.63
C ARG A 300 -23.67 -0.95 6.78
N PRO A 301 -23.24 -2.07 7.38
CA PRO A 301 -22.99 -3.31 6.65
C PRO A 301 -24.13 -3.39 5.66
N THR A 302 -23.81 -3.23 4.37
CA THR A 302 -24.84 -3.00 3.36
C THR A 302 -25.73 -4.21 3.52
N ASP A 303 -26.96 -4.05 4.04
CA ASP A 303 -27.81 -5.19 4.42
C ASP A 303 -27.80 -6.15 3.25
N VAL A 304 -26.92 -7.16 3.32
CA VAL A 304 -26.78 -8.09 2.23
C VAL A 304 -27.96 -8.96 2.49
N ALA A 305 -29.03 -8.75 1.71
CA ALA A 305 -30.20 -9.59 1.75
C ALA A 305 -29.75 -11.01 1.36
N MET A 306 -29.28 -11.76 2.35
CA MET A 306 -28.90 -13.15 2.23
C MET A 306 -30.15 -13.97 2.44
N VAL A 307 -30.48 -14.76 1.43
CA VAL A 307 -31.49 -15.80 1.59
C VAL A 307 -30.79 -16.97 2.28
N PRO A 308 -31.36 -17.55 3.35
CA PRO A 308 -30.81 -18.74 3.98
C PRO A 308 -30.61 -19.84 2.93
N GLN A 309 -29.38 -20.29 2.76
CA GLN A 309 -29.01 -21.38 1.85
C GLN A 309 -28.42 -22.54 2.64
N PRO A 310 -28.62 -23.79 2.20
CA PRO A 310 -28.10 -24.95 2.90
C PRO A 310 -26.56 -24.99 2.91
N VAL A 311 -25.92 -24.49 1.85
CA VAL A 311 -24.46 -24.37 1.73
C VAL A 311 -24.15 -23.14 0.88
N LEU A 312 -23.22 -22.29 1.32
CA LEU A 312 -22.72 -21.14 0.55
C LEU A 312 -21.34 -21.42 -0.03
N ARG A 313 -21.07 -20.92 -1.24
CA ARG A 313 -19.84 -21.22 -1.99
C ARG A 313 -19.29 -19.99 -2.68
N TRP A 314 -18.01 -19.73 -2.43
CA TRP A 314 -17.22 -18.74 -3.14
C TRP A 314 -16.04 -19.40 -3.83
N ARG A 315 -15.64 -18.85 -4.98
CA ARG A 315 -14.54 -19.37 -5.79
C ARG A 315 -13.80 -18.24 -6.48
N ALA A 316 -12.58 -18.53 -6.89
CA ALA A 316 -11.81 -17.69 -7.80
C ALA A 316 -12.67 -17.21 -8.98
N GLY A 317 -12.71 -15.89 -9.16
CA GLY A 317 -13.44 -15.23 -10.23
C GLY A 317 -12.59 -15.08 -11.49
N TRP A 318 -13.18 -14.61 -12.58
CA TRP A 318 -12.47 -14.38 -13.84
C TRP A 318 -11.26 -13.43 -13.70
N LEU A 319 -11.29 -12.52 -12.73
CA LEU A 319 -10.17 -11.63 -12.40
C LEU A 319 -8.94 -12.39 -11.89
N ASP A 320 -9.13 -13.42 -11.06
CA ASP A 320 -8.04 -14.29 -10.61
C ASP A 320 -7.38 -14.99 -11.80
N TRP A 321 -8.20 -15.50 -12.73
CA TRP A 321 -7.75 -16.17 -13.96
C TRP A 321 -6.95 -15.23 -14.86
N VAL A 322 -7.43 -14.01 -15.10
CA VAL A 322 -6.70 -13.00 -15.88
C VAL A 322 -5.38 -12.64 -15.20
N ALA A 323 -5.39 -12.42 -13.89
CA ALA A 323 -4.18 -12.08 -13.16
C ALA A 323 -3.17 -13.23 -13.11
N ALA A 324 -3.62 -14.49 -13.08
CA ALA A 324 -2.77 -15.66 -13.19
C ALA A 324 -2.20 -15.83 -14.61
N LEU A 325 -3.01 -15.57 -15.65
CA LEU A 325 -2.56 -15.61 -17.05
C LEU A 325 -1.49 -14.55 -17.33
N LEU A 326 -1.68 -13.31 -16.85
CA LEU A 326 -0.68 -12.25 -16.96
C LEU A 326 0.62 -12.63 -16.24
N LEU A 327 0.54 -13.22 -15.05
CA LEU A 327 1.71 -13.68 -14.30
C LEU A 327 2.46 -14.80 -15.04
N ALA A 328 1.72 -15.76 -15.60
CA ALA A 328 2.31 -16.84 -16.40
C ALA A 328 2.98 -16.31 -17.68
N GLN A 329 2.32 -15.41 -18.41
CA GLN A 329 2.89 -14.75 -19.58
C GLN A 329 4.18 -14.00 -19.25
N TRP A 330 4.19 -13.28 -18.12
CA TRP A 330 5.38 -12.53 -17.67
C TRP A 330 6.53 -13.48 -17.30
N GLY A 331 6.23 -14.60 -16.64
CA GLY A 331 7.21 -15.66 -16.36
C GLY A 331 7.81 -16.26 -17.63
N VAL A 332 6.99 -16.57 -18.63
CA VAL A 332 7.45 -17.08 -19.94
C VAL A 332 8.37 -16.07 -20.63
N TRP A 333 7.98 -14.80 -20.68
CA TRP A 333 8.79 -13.74 -21.28
C TRP A 333 10.14 -13.56 -20.57
N LEU A 334 10.13 -13.54 -19.24
CA LEU A 334 11.34 -13.42 -18.42
C LEU A 334 12.29 -14.60 -18.66
N SER A 335 11.76 -15.82 -18.72
CA SER A 335 12.54 -17.01 -19.05
C SER A 335 13.12 -16.98 -20.44
N TRP A 336 12.31 -16.63 -21.44
CA TRP A 336 12.80 -16.50 -22.79
C TRP A 336 13.97 -15.50 -22.85
N ALA A 337 13.79 -14.29 -22.32
CA ALA A 337 14.82 -13.26 -22.30
C ALA A 337 16.13 -13.71 -21.62
N VAL A 338 16.04 -14.41 -20.48
CA VAL A 338 17.23 -14.85 -19.72
C VAL A 338 17.91 -16.06 -20.33
N PHE A 339 17.16 -17.01 -20.92
CA PHE A 339 17.74 -18.26 -21.44
C PHE A 339 18.15 -18.17 -22.91
N THR A 340 17.66 -17.21 -23.69
CA THR A 340 18.16 -16.97 -25.06
C THR A 340 19.41 -16.09 -25.10
N ASP A 341 19.74 -15.39 -24.00
CA ASP A 341 20.96 -14.61 -23.90
C ASP A 341 22.16 -15.54 -23.58
N ALA A 342 23.02 -15.76 -24.57
CA ALA A 342 24.23 -16.58 -24.43
C ALA A 342 25.20 -16.05 -23.36
N GLY A 343 25.08 -14.77 -22.95
CA GLY A 343 25.87 -14.13 -21.91
C GLY A 343 25.21 -14.13 -20.52
N ALA A 344 24.03 -14.72 -20.35
CA ALA A 344 23.33 -14.68 -19.07
C ALA A 344 24.10 -15.43 -17.97
N ALA A 345 24.51 -14.70 -16.94
CA ALA A 345 25.17 -15.27 -15.77
C ALA A 345 24.30 -16.36 -15.10
N LEU A 346 24.93 -17.43 -14.61
CA LEU A 346 24.26 -18.59 -14.02
C LEU A 346 23.28 -18.22 -12.89
N TRP A 347 23.61 -17.23 -12.05
CA TRP A 347 22.75 -16.79 -10.97
C TRP A 347 21.41 -16.20 -11.47
N LYS A 348 21.38 -15.56 -12.64
CA LYS A 348 20.12 -15.06 -13.26
C LYS A 348 19.24 -16.23 -13.68
N GLN A 349 19.85 -17.28 -14.24
CA GLN A 349 19.15 -18.50 -14.62
C GLN A 349 18.56 -19.21 -13.38
N ILE A 350 19.33 -19.29 -12.29
CA ILE A 350 18.87 -19.83 -11.00
C ILE A 350 17.70 -18.99 -10.46
N LEU A 351 17.83 -17.66 -10.47
CA LEU A 351 16.78 -16.75 -9.99
C LEU A 351 15.46 -16.96 -10.76
N VAL A 352 15.52 -17.01 -12.09
CA VAL A 352 14.36 -17.28 -12.94
C VAL A 352 13.77 -18.65 -12.67
N ALA A 353 14.62 -19.68 -12.51
CA ALA A 353 14.15 -21.03 -12.19
C ALA A 353 13.39 -21.06 -10.86
N VAL A 354 13.93 -20.45 -9.81
CA VAL A 354 13.28 -20.32 -8.49
C VAL A 354 11.99 -19.53 -8.58
N LEU A 355 11.97 -18.41 -9.31
CA LEU A 355 10.78 -17.58 -9.47
C LEU A 355 9.66 -18.33 -10.19
N GLY A 356 9.99 -19.15 -11.20
CA GLY A 356 9.00 -19.97 -11.89
C GLY A 356 8.47 -21.12 -11.06
N LEU A 357 9.30 -21.76 -10.21
CA LEU A 357 8.82 -22.74 -9.23
C LEU A 357 7.89 -22.09 -8.20
N PHE A 358 8.23 -20.90 -7.71
CA PHE A 358 7.36 -20.11 -6.85
C PHE A 358 6.03 -19.76 -7.55
N GLY A 359 6.09 -19.36 -8.82
CA GLY A 359 4.92 -19.14 -9.67
C GLY A 359 4.06 -20.40 -9.82
N ALA A 360 4.68 -21.56 -10.07
CA ALA A 360 4.01 -22.86 -10.18
C ALA A 360 3.27 -23.25 -8.89
N ALA A 361 3.79 -22.89 -7.72
CA ALA A 361 3.11 -23.09 -6.43
C ALA A 361 1.97 -22.08 -6.20
N ARG A 362 2.13 -20.82 -6.61
CA ARG A 362 1.16 -19.73 -6.38
C ARG A 362 -0.03 -19.73 -7.33
N VAL A 363 0.18 -20.09 -8.60
CA VAL A 363 -0.87 -20.06 -9.64
C VAL A 363 -2.06 -20.94 -9.26
N PRO A 364 -1.90 -22.22 -8.83
CA PRO A 364 -3.01 -23.07 -8.43
C PRO A 364 -3.81 -22.49 -7.27
N VAL A 365 -3.15 -21.93 -6.26
CA VAL A 365 -3.84 -21.27 -5.12
C VAL A 365 -4.67 -20.10 -5.62
N LYS A 366 -4.12 -19.29 -6.54
CA LYS A 366 -4.80 -18.11 -7.08
C LYS A 366 -6.01 -18.44 -7.93
N VAL A 367 -5.94 -19.46 -8.80
CA VAL A 367 -7.06 -19.81 -9.70
C VAL A 367 -8.01 -20.85 -9.11
N GLY A 368 -7.55 -21.57 -8.08
CA GLY A 368 -8.22 -22.73 -7.52
C GLY A 368 -8.82 -22.50 -6.13
N TRP A 369 -8.63 -21.34 -5.51
CA TRP A 369 -9.20 -21.09 -4.19
C TRP A 369 -10.73 -21.17 -4.21
N ARG A 370 -11.26 -21.75 -3.14
CA ARG A 370 -12.66 -21.97 -2.87
C ARG A 370 -12.87 -21.87 -1.37
N ILE A 371 -13.93 -21.16 -1.01
CA ILE A 371 -14.43 -21.08 0.36
C ILE A 371 -15.82 -21.68 0.33
N THR A 372 -16.08 -22.67 1.17
CA THR A 372 -17.40 -23.30 1.34
C THR A 372 -17.83 -23.07 2.78
N ALA A 373 -19.00 -22.46 2.98
CA ALA A 373 -19.60 -22.33 4.30
C ALA A 373 -20.73 -23.35 4.46
N ASP A 374 -20.69 -24.10 5.55
CA ASP A 374 -21.71 -25.05 5.96
C ASP A 374 -22.09 -24.85 7.44
N ARG A 375 -22.86 -25.79 8.00
CA ARG A 375 -23.28 -25.72 9.40
C ARG A 375 -22.11 -25.74 10.39
N ALA A 376 -21.03 -26.46 10.09
CA ALA A 376 -19.89 -26.63 11.00
C ALA A 376 -18.95 -25.42 10.97
N GLY A 377 -18.81 -24.78 9.81
CA GLY A 377 -17.89 -23.64 9.67
C GLY A 377 -17.56 -23.29 8.23
N LEU A 378 -16.37 -22.75 8.05
CA LEU A 378 -15.78 -22.42 6.76
C LEU A 378 -14.75 -23.48 6.37
N TRP A 379 -14.82 -23.95 5.14
CA TRP A 379 -13.83 -24.84 4.52
C TRP A 379 -13.08 -24.06 3.46
N ILE A 380 -11.77 -23.99 3.59
CA ILE A 380 -10.87 -23.32 2.65
C ILE A 380 -9.93 -24.36 2.07
N ASN A 381 -9.83 -24.45 0.75
CA ASN A 381 -8.78 -25.26 0.17
C ASN A 381 -7.44 -24.53 0.18
N GLY A 382 -6.45 -25.15 0.80
CA GLY A 382 -5.05 -24.73 0.73
C GLY A 382 -4.27 -25.50 -0.32
N LEU A 383 -3.00 -25.11 -0.46
CA LEU A 383 -2.06 -25.81 -1.33
C LEU A 383 -1.88 -27.27 -0.86
N PHE A 384 -1.60 -27.46 0.43
CA PHE A 384 -1.27 -28.76 1.01
C PHE A 384 -2.37 -29.37 1.87
N LYS A 385 -3.20 -28.55 2.53
CA LYS A 385 -4.29 -28.99 3.41
C LYS A 385 -5.58 -28.26 3.08
N VAL A 386 -6.72 -28.89 3.34
CA VAL A 386 -8.01 -28.19 3.46
C VAL A 386 -8.11 -27.72 4.92
N VAL A 387 -8.37 -26.44 5.11
CA VAL A 387 -8.50 -25.82 6.43
C VAL A 387 -9.97 -25.72 6.77
N HIS A 388 -10.35 -26.27 7.92
CA HIS A 388 -11.68 -26.08 8.50
C HIS A 388 -11.58 -25.03 9.61
N ILE A 389 -12.44 -24.02 9.54
CA ILE A 389 -12.53 -22.96 10.53
C ILE A 389 -13.93 -23.04 11.14
N PRO A 390 -14.06 -23.52 12.40
CA PRO A 390 -15.34 -23.48 13.11
C PRO A 390 -15.89 -22.06 13.16
N TRP A 391 -17.22 -21.93 13.13
CA TRP A 391 -17.85 -20.60 13.20
C TRP A 391 -17.47 -19.80 14.45
N ASP A 392 -17.22 -20.50 15.56
CA ASP A 392 -16.87 -19.89 16.85
C ASP A 392 -15.41 -19.40 16.87
N ASP A 393 -14.56 -19.93 15.99
CA ASP A 393 -13.18 -19.50 15.82
C ASP A 393 -13.03 -18.44 14.73
N PHE A 394 -13.99 -18.32 13.81
CA PHE A 394 -13.94 -17.34 12.73
C PHE A 394 -14.04 -15.92 13.29
N ARG A 395 -12.94 -15.16 13.14
CA ARG A 395 -12.85 -13.78 13.64
C ARG A 395 -13.26 -12.80 12.58
N SER A 396 -12.60 -12.69 11.44
CA SER A 396 -12.97 -11.68 10.44
C SER A 396 -12.58 -12.06 9.03
N ALA A 397 -13.34 -11.52 8.07
CA ALA A 397 -12.93 -11.42 6.67
C ALA A 397 -12.62 -9.96 6.34
N ARG A 398 -11.51 -9.70 5.66
CA ARG A 398 -11.11 -8.35 5.22
C ARG A 398 -10.57 -8.37 3.80
N HIS A 399 -11.00 -7.42 2.96
CA HIS A 399 -10.42 -7.19 1.63
C HIS A 399 -9.58 -5.89 1.63
N ARG A 400 -8.26 -6.02 1.80
CA ARG A 400 -7.31 -4.90 1.85
C ARG A 400 -6.60 -4.74 0.51
N SER A 401 -6.95 -3.66 -0.21
CA SER A 401 -6.39 -3.18 -1.50
C SER A 401 -6.23 -4.19 -2.63
N THR A 402 -5.44 -5.25 -2.40
CA THR A 402 -5.05 -6.30 -3.33
C THR A 402 -5.07 -7.69 -2.70
N GLU A 403 -5.58 -7.85 -1.47
CA GLU A 403 -5.59 -9.11 -0.73
C GLU A 403 -6.92 -9.31 0.02
N LEU A 404 -7.49 -10.51 -0.08
CA LEU A 404 -8.54 -10.99 0.83
C LEU A 404 -7.85 -11.78 1.93
N LYS A 405 -8.06 -11.38 3.19
CA LYS A 405 -7.55 -12.04 4.39
C LYS A 405 -8.71 -12.57 5.23
N LEU A 406 -8.57 -13.80 5.69
CA LEU A 406 -9.44 -14.45 6.67
C LEU A 406 -8.61 -14.72 7.93
N ARG A 407 -9.15 -14.38 9.08
CA ARG A 407 -8.54 -14.58 10.39
C ARG A 407 -9.43 -15.42 11.29
N TRP A 408 -8.82 -16.30 12.07
CA TRP A 408 -9.50 -17.12 13.08
C TRP A 408 -8.64 -17.25 14.33
N ARG A 409 -9.22 -17.78 15.41
CA ARG A 409 -8.58 -17.96 16.71
C ARG A 409 -7.30 -18.80 16.61
N GLY A 410 -6.24 -18.38 17.30
CA GLY A 410 -4.93 -19.05 17.32
C GLY A 410 -3.89 -18.46 16.36
N GLY A 411 -3.99 -17.17 16.00
CA GLY A 411 -2.98 -16.44 15.21
C GLY A 411 -2.88 -16.82 13.72
N GLU A 412 -3.46 -17.95 13.31
CA GLU A 412 -3.42 -18.39 11.92
C GLU A 412 -4.27 -17.47 11.01
N SER A 413 -3.77 -17.21 9.80
CA SER A 413 -4.49 -16.43 8.80
C SER A 413 -4.33 -17.02 7.41
N TRP A 414 -5.36 -16.81 6.59
CA TRP A 414 -5.37 -17.17 5.18
C TRP A 414 -5.46 -15.91 4.34
N ALA A 415 -4.58 -15.79 3.35
CA ALA A 415 -4.57 -14.64 2.45
C ALA A 415 -4.53 -15.09 0.99
N VAL A 416 -5.35 -14.46 0.15
CA VAL A 416 -5.26 -14.59 -1.30
C VAL A 416 -5.15 -13.21 -1.94
N ALA A 417 -4.32 -13.10 -2.98
CA ALA A 417 -4.25 -11.89 -3.76
C ALA A 417 -5.57 -11.67 -4.50
N ALA A 418 -6.25 -10.57 -4.17
CA ALA A 418 -7.51 -10.10 -4.75
C ALA A 418 -7.23 -8.79 -5.51
N PRO A 419 -6.62 -8.84 -6.72
CA PRO A 419 -6.31 -7.63 -7.47
C PRO A 419 -7.61 -6.92 -7.88
N GLY A 420 -7.92 -5.83 -7.17
CA GLY A 420 -9.09 -5.00 -7.45
C GLY A 420 -8.77 -3.83 -8.37
N TRP A 421 -9.79 -3.35 -9.08
CA TRP A 421 -9.72 -2.11 -9.85
C TRP A 421 -10.75 -1.13 -9.30
N LYS A 422 -10.53 -0.70 -8.05
CA LYS A 422 -11.43 0.18 -7.26
C LYS A 422 -11.96 1.40 -8.01
N TRP A 423 -11.21 1.88 -9.00
CA TRP A 423 -11.69 2.92 -9.91
C TRP A 423 -12.84 2.46 -10.83
N LEU A 424 -12.67 1.36 -11.57
CA LEU A 424 -13.64 0.87 -12.55
C LEU A 424 -14.92 0.41 -11.83
N GLU A 425 -14.75 -0.21 -10.68
CA GLU A 425 -15.81 -0.61 -9.75
C GLU A 425 -16.65 0.59 -9.32
N ARG A 426 -16.02 1.67 -8.83
CA ARG A 426 -16.73 2.91 -8.47
C ARG A 426 -17.43 3.55 -9.67
N ARG A 427 -16.80 3.57 -10.83
CA ARG A 427 -17.36 4.20 -12.04
C ARG A 427 -18.60 3.47 -12.55
N ARG A 428 -18.65 2.14 -12.40
CA ARG A 428 -19.78 1.32 -12.85
C ARG A 428 -20.73 0.95 -11.71
N ALA A 429 -20.52 1.49 -10.51
CA ALA A 429 -21.23 1.09 -9.28
C ALA A 429 -21.24 -0.44 -9.09
N LEU A 430 -20.17 -1.13 -9.51
CA LEU A 430 -20.02 -2.57 -9.38
C LEU A 430 -19.37 -2.86 -8.04
N THR A 431 -20.03 -3.66 -7.20
CA THR A 431 -19.43 -4.20 -5.98
C THR A 431 -18.36 -5.22 -6.37
N HIS A 432 -17.14 -5.06 -5.84
CA HIS A 432 -16.08 -6.03 -6.09
C HIS A 432 -16.49 -7.40 -5.53
N PRO A 433 -16.26 -8.52 -6.24
CA PRO A 433 -16.64 -9.84 -5.77
C PRO A 433 -16.10 -10.16 -4.37
N TYR A 434 -14.90 -9.67 -4.04
CA TYR A 434 -14.29 -9.87 -2.73
C TYR A 434 -14.86 -8.95 -1.66
N ASP A 435 -15.25 -7.71 -2.00
CA ASP A 435 -15.96 -6.84 -1.05
C ASP A 435 -17.31 -7.45 -0.67
N ARG A 436 -18.00 -8.03 -1.65
CA ARG A 436 -19.25 -8.76 -1.42
C ARG A 436 -19.03 -10.00 -0.56
N LEU A 437 -18.03 -10.81 -0.89
CA LEU A 437 -17.66 -12.00 -0.11
C LEU A 437 -17.33 -11.64 1.34
N THR A 438 -16.52 -10.59 1.54
CA THR A 438 -16.18 -10.10 2.88
C THR A 438 -17.42 -9.64 3.64
N ALA A 439 -18.32 -8.91 2.99
CA ALA A 439 -19.58 -8.50 3.60
C ALA A 439 -20.45 -9.71 3.98
N GLU A 440 -20.64 -10.67 3.07
CA GLU A 440 -21.41 -11.90 3.33
C GLU A 440 -20.82 -12.69 4.51
N LEU A 441 -19.50 -12.91 4.55
CA LEU A 441 -18.85 -13.62 5.66
C LEU A 441 -18.98 -12.89 7.00
N ASN A 442 -18.80 -11.57 7.02
CA ASN A 442 -18.96 -10.79 8.24
C ASN A 442 -20.43 -10.76 8.70
N THR A 443 -21.39 -10.75 7.78
CA THR A 443 -22.83 -10.88 8.10
C THR A 443 -23.14 -12.25 8.72
N LEU A 444 -22.58 -13.35 8.19
CA LEU A 444 -22.75 -14.70 8.79
C LEU A 444 -22.13 -14.82 10.19
N ARG A 445 -21.08 -14.02 10.47
CA ARG A 445 -20.49 -13.91 11.80
C ARG A 445 -21.44 -13.20 12.77
N THR A 446 -21.91 -12.01 12.40
CA THR A 446 -22.76 -11.15 13.25
C THR A 446 -24.18 -11.65 13.42
N GLU A 447 -24.71 -12.36 12.42
CA GLU A 447 -26.07 -12.89 12.42
C GLU A 447 -26.07 -14.43 12.30
N PRO A 448 -25.94 -15.16 13.43
CA PRO A 448 -25.88 -16.62 13.42
C PRO A 448 -27.10 -17.29 12.79
N ALA A 449 -28.26 -16.63 12.79
CA ALA A 449 -29.50 -17.13 12.17
C ALA A 449 -29.40 -17.26 10.64
N LEU A 450 -28.46 -16.55 10.00
CA LEU A 450 -28.22 -16.62 8.56
C LEU A 450 -27.20 -17.69 8.17
N ARG A 451 -26.58 -18.37 9.16
CA ARG A 451 -25.59 -19.42 8.89
C ARG A 451 -26.23 -20.58 8.12
N PRO A 452 -25.48 -21.22 7.19
CA PRO A 452 -25.99 -22.38 6.48
C PRO A 452 -26.38 -23.50 7.43
N THR A 453 -27.50 -24.18 7.16
CA THR A 453 -28.04 -25.25 8.01
C THR A 453 -27.70 -26.65 7.51
N GLY A 454 -27.25 -26.77 6.26
CA GLY A 454 -26.85 -28.02 5.65
C GLY A 454 -25.37 -28.34 5.89
N ASP A 455 -25.04 -29.63 5.78
CA ASP A 455 -23.67 -30.10 5.81
C ASP A 455 -23.11 -30.18 4.39
N SER A 456 -21.87 -29.71 4.20
CA SER A 456 -21.20 -29.87 2.92
C SER A 456 -20.69 -31.30 2.74
N ALA A 457 -20.88 -31.86 1.54
CA ALA A 457 -20.29 -33.16 1.20
C ALA A 457 -18.76 -33.04 1.07
N GLU A 458 -18.04 -34.15 1.22
CA GLU A 458 -16.56 -34.17 1.19
C GLU A 458 -15.97 -33.53 -0.08
N GLY A 459 -16.60 -33.75 -1.24
CA GLY A 459 -16.19 -33.12 -2.51
C GLY A 459 -16.43 -31.60 -2.57
N GLU A 460 -17.24 -31.05 -1.67
CA GLU A 460 -17.63 -29.64 -1.60
C GLU A 460 -16.75 -28.83 -0.64
N ARG A 461 -16.13 -29.50 0.34
CA ARG A 461 -15.15 -28.93 1.30
C ARG A 461 -13.84 -28.50 0.64
N GLY A 462 -13.66 -28.86 -0.64
CA GLY A 462 -12.51 -28.48 -1.44
C GLY A 462 -11.53 -29.64 -1.64
N ARG A 463 -10.52 -29.40 -2.47
CA ARG A 463 -9.44 -30.36 -2.75
C ARG A 463 -8.10 -29.65 -2.59
N VAL A 464 -7.10 -30.38 -2.11
CA VAL A 464 -5.72 -29.91 -2.07
C VAL A 464 -5.22 -29.58 -3.46
N LEU A 465 -4.51 -28.46 -3.59
CA LEU A 465 -4.12 -27.91 -4.89
C LEU A 465 -2.70 -28.32 -5.33
N TRP A 466 -1.92 -28.98 -4.45
CA TRP A 466 -0.55 -29.41 -4.75
C TRP A 466 -0.38 -30.25 -6.02
N PRO A 467 -1.33 -31.11 -6.47
CA PRO A 467 -1.13 -31.88 -7.69
C PRO A 467 -1.00 -30.97 -8.93
N TRP A 468 -1.73 -29.85 -8.95
CA TRP A 468 -1.61 -28.86 -10.01
C TRP A 468 -0.29 -28.09 -9.93
N ALA A 469 0.15 -27.77 -8.71
CA ALA A 469 1.46 -27.13 -8.52
C ALA A 469 2.60 -28.04 -9.01
N LEU A 470 2.52 -29.34 -8.76
CA LEU A 470 3.48 -30.31 -9.25
C LEU A 470 3.49 -30.37 -10.78
N VAL A 471 2.33 -30.45 -11.43
CA VAL A 471 2.23 -30.46 -12.91
C VAL A 471 2.85 -29.19 -13.50
N LEU A 472 2.54 -28.02 -12.93
CA LEU A 472 3.12 -26.76 -13.39
C LEU A 472 4.63 -26.69 -13.16
N ALA A 473 5.12 -27.19 -12.02
CA ALA A 473 6.54 -27.23 -11.71
C ALA A 473 7.31 -28.15 -12.67
N VAL A 474 6.77 -29.34 -12.97
CA VAL A 474 7.35 -30.26 -13.97
C VAL A 474 7.34 -29.63 -15.36
N GLY A 475 6.22 -29.01 -15.77
CA GLY A 475 6.13 -28.28 -17.02
C GLY A 475 7.16 -27.14 -17.12
N TRP A 476 7.35 -26.41 -16.03
CA TRP A 476 8.34 -25.34 -15.94
C TRP A 476 9.77 -25.86 -16.11
N VAL A 477 10.14 -26.92 -15.38
CA VAL A 477 11.47 -27.54 -15.51
C VAL A 477 11.70 -28.05 -16.93
N ALA A 478 10.69 -28.66 -17.56
CA ALA A 478 10.79 -29.11 -18.95
C ALA A 478 11.07 -27.94 -19.91
N VAL A 479 10.39 -26.80 -19.75
CA VAL A 479 10.64 -25.58 -20.54
C VAL A 479 12.08 -25.09 -20.36
N LEU A 480 12.60 -25.07 -19.12
CA LEU A 480 13.99 -24.68 -18.86
C LEU A 480 15.01 -25.63 -19.50
N VAL A 481 14.74 -26.93 -19.49
CA VAL A 481 15.61 -27.94 -20.13
C VAL A 481 15.62 -27.78 -21.64
N VAL A 482 14.44 -27.65 -22.26
CA VAL A 482 14.30 -27.48 -23.72
C VAL A 482 15.00 -26.19 -24.19
N THR A 483 14.72 -25.06 -23.52
CA THR A 483 15.34 -23.76 -23.84
C THR A 483 16.85 -23.77 -23.67
N ARG A 484 17.39 -24.48 -22.67
CA ARG A 484 18.84 -24.65 -22.49
C ARG A 484 19.47 -25.57 -23.54
N ALA A 485 18.74 -26.60 -23.98
CA ALA A 485 19.22 -27.55 -24.98
C ALA A 485 19.21 -26.97 -26.41
N GLY A 486 18.56 -25.81 -26.63
CA GLY A 486 18.40 -25.23 -27.96
C GLY A 486 17.48 -26.02 -28.88
N LEU A 487 16.60 -26.84 -28.30
CA LEU A 487 15.50 -27.55 -28.96
C LEU A 487 14.27 -26.65 -29.01
#